data_AF-A0A9W9AH40-F1
#
_entry.id   AF-A0A9W9AH40-F1
#
_cell.length_a   1.000
_cell.length_b   1.000
_cell.length_c   1.000
_cell.angle_alpha   90.00
_cell.angle_beta   90.00
_cell.angle_gamma   90.00
#
_symmetry.space_group_name_H-M   'P 1'
#
loop_
_entity.id
_entity.type
_entity.pdbx_description
1 polymer ?
#
loop_
_entity_poly.entity_id
_entity_poly.type
_entity_poly.pdbx_seq_one_letter_code
_entity_poly.pdbx_strand_id
1 'polypeptide(L)'
;MPMADASSPRSLSFRQRLLSLITLSSHVSAPFITTFLLIHLSAPALANVGGSSLSSQVMLLGREYYQTSLAEPYLVLGPLAVHALSGLIRRALIMYPKIKSPSITDENTSKPLTFSQRIRGALPTTTLSFTAYTVLLLLPIHLGIHRILPQTTTPPVLSLGPSELDYSFVQYGLQRWPARTWAMYAVLVGAAITHAVEGSRVLMGNFGLESSVKKPSSNSVVPMNPKVRRKILAAALALPVLSGLYVLYKERLYLFADMGRRLEGVYRLSWIYNTQ
;
A
#
# COMPACT_ATOMS: atom_id res chain seq x y z
N MET A 1 47.07 10.26 -34.79
CA MET A 1 46.27 9.05 -34.49
C MET A 1 46.03 9.00 -32.98
N PRO A 2 44.82 9.29 -32.48
CA PRO A 2 44.54 9.12 -31.05
C PRO A 2 44.31 7.63 -30.76
N MET A 3 45.12 7.09 -29.84
CA MET A 3 44.96 5.75 -29.28
C MET A 3 43.63 5.69 -28.52
N ALA A 4 42.76 4.77 -28.92
CA ALA A 4 41.52 4.47 -28.22
C ALA A 4 41.87 3.85 -26.87
N ASP A 5 41.57 4.59 -25.79
CA ASP A 5 41.75 4.13 -24.42
C ASP A 5 40.75 3.00 -24.15
N ALA A 6 41.27 1.77 -24.10
CA ALA A 6 40.50 0.56 -23.84
C ALA A 6 40.12 0.52 -22.35
N SER A 7 39.07 1.26 -21.99
CA SER A 7 38.54 1.24 -20.63
C SER A 7 38.05 -0.18 -20.30
N SER A 8 38.79 -0.87 -19.46
CA SER A 8 38.43 -2.19 -18.95
C SER A 8 37.09 -2.11 -18.21
N PRO A 9 36.19 -3.10 -18.36
CA PRO A 9 34.86 -3.04 -17.76
C PRO A 9 34.97 -2.99 -16.24
N ARG A 10 34.58 -1.86 -15.63
CA ARG A 10 34.55 -1.70 -14.17
C ARG A 10 33.58 -2.73 -13.59
N SER A 11 34.11 -3.70 -12.85
CA SER A 11 33.29 -4.68 -12.14
C SER A 11 32.46 -3.97 -11.08
N LEU A 12 31.12 -4.11 -11.15
CA LEU A 12 30.23 -3.55 -10.14
C LEU A 12 30.53 -4.19 -8.78
N SER A 13 30.65 -3.37 -7.74
CA SER A 13 30.76 -3.82 -6.36
C SER A 13 29.56 -4.70 -5.98
N PHE A 14 29.77 -5.66 -5.07
CA PHE A 14 28.70 -6.53 -4.57
C PHE A 14 27.47 -5.73 -4.10
N ARG A 15 27.68 -4.61 -3.40
CA ARG A 15 26.61 -3.71 -2.95
C ARG A 15 25.81 -3.13 -4.10
N GLN A 16 26.45 -2.69 -5.18
CA GLN A 16 25.75 -2.16 -6.37
C GLN A 16 24.92 -3.25 -7.05
N ARG A 17 25.46 -4.48 -7.19
CA ARG A 17 24.72 -5.62 -7.73
C ARG A 17 23.49 -5.94 -6.89
N LEU A 18 23.66 -6.00 -5.57
CA LEU A 18 22.58 -6.28 -4.63
C LEU A 18 21.49 -5.19 -4.68
N LEU A 19 21.88 -3.90 -4.69
CA LEU A 19 20.93 -2.79 -4.82
C LEU A 19 20.15 -2.85 -6.14
N SER A 20 20.80 -3.25 -7.24
CA SER A 20 20.15 -3.44 -8.54
C SER A 20 19.12 -4.57 -8.48
N LEU A 21 19.51 -5.74 -7.97
CA LEU A 21 18.61 -6.90 -7.82
C LEU A 21 17.39 -6.57 -6.95
N ILE A 22 17.60 -5.95 -5.79
CA ILE A 22 16.52 -5.56 -4.88
C ILE A 22 15.57 -4.56 -5.55
N THR A 23 16.12 -3.60 -6.30
CA THR A 23 15.30 -2.61 -7.03
C THR A 23 14.48 -3.29 -8.12
N LEU A 24 15.08 -4.23 -8.86
CA LEU A 24 14.39 -5.02 -9.86
C LEU A 24 13.26 -5.86 -9.24
N SER A 25 13.51 -6.55 -8.13
CA SER A 25 12.50 -7.35 -7.42
C SER A 25 11.30 -6.51 -6.99
N SER A 26 11.53 -5.29 -6.48
CA SER A 26 10.45 -4.37 -6.12
C SER A 26 9.65 -3.88 -7.34
N HIS A 27 10.30 -3.65 -8.48
CA HIS A 27 9.62 -3.24 -9.71
C HIS A 27 8.81 -4.38 -10.34
N VAL A 28 9.35 -5.60 -10.40
CA VAL A 28 8.68 -6.77 -10.99
C VAL A 28 7.44 -7.16 -10.17
N SER A 29 7.48 -6.99 -8.86
CA SER A 29 6.32 -7.25 -7.99
C SER A 29 5.21 -6.19 -8.07
N ALA A 30 5.54 -4.95 -8.50
CA ALA A 30 4.59 -3.84 -8.47
C ALA A 30 3.35 -4.02 -9.39
N PRO A 31 3.46 -4.55 -10.63
CA PRO A 31 2.30 -4.83 -11.46
C PRO A 31 1.29 -5.79 -10.82
N PHE A 32 1.75 -6.85 -10.16
CA PHE A 32 0.87 -7.80 -9.46
C PHE A 32 0.09 -7.12 -8.34
N ILE A 33 0.78 -6.32 -7.53
CA ILE A 33 0.16 -5.52 -6.46
C ILE A 33 -0.83 -4.51 -7.04
N THR A 34 -0.49 -3.89 -8.18
CA THR A 34 -1.37 -2.93 -8.85
C THR A 34 -2.65 -3.59 -9.34
N THR A 35 -2.55 -4.76 -9.98
CA THR A 35 -3.72 -5.53 -10.44
C THR A 35 -4.59 -5.94 -9.26
N PHE A 36 -4.00 -6.47 -8.19
CA PHE A 36 -4.72 -6.79 -6.96
C PHE A 36 -5.44 -5.56 -6.41
N LEU A 37 -4.75 -4.42 -6.32
CA LEU A 37 -5.31 -3.19 -5.77
C LEU A 37 -6.47 -2.67 -6.62
N LEU A 38 -6.39 -2.74 -7.95
CA LEU A 38 -7.48 -2.35 -8.85
C LEU A 38 -8.73 -3.20 -8.62
N ILE A 39 -8.58 -4.53 -8.57
CA ILE A 39 -9.71 -5.43 -8.33
C ILE A 39 -10.25 -5.19 -6.91
N HIS A 40 -9.38 -5.11 -5.91
CA HIS A 40 -9.78 -4.95 -4.51
C HIS A 40 -10.49 -3.62 -4.23
N LEU A 41 -10.01 -2.51 -4.80
CA LEU A 41 -10.61 -1.18 -4.63
C LEU A 41 -11.86 -0.96 -5.51
N SER A 42 -12.10 -1.80 -6.50
CA SER A 42 -13.32 -1.72 -7.32
C SER A 42 -14.59 -2.04 -6.52
N ALA A 43 -14.54 -3.03 -5.64
CA ALA A 43 -15.68 -3.44 -4.82
C ALA A 43 -16.20 -2.32 -3.90
N PRO A 44 -15.38 -1.63 -3.07
CA PRO A 44 -15.87 -0.52 -2.26
C PRO A 44 -16.23 0.69 -3.12
N ALA A 45 -15.57 0.93 -4.26
CA ALA A 45 -15.92 2.03 -5.15
C ALA A 45 -17.31 1.83 -5.80
N LEU A 46 -17.70 0.59 -6.14
CA LEU A 46 -19.00 0.30 -6.74
C LEU A 46 -20.18 0.40 -5.76
N ALA A 47 -19.92 0.57 -4.46
CA ALA A 47 -20.96 0.88 -3.48
C ALA A 47 -21.69 2.18 -3.83
N ASN A 48 -21.03 3.14 -4.49
CA ASN A 48 -21.65 4.37 -4.95
C ASN A 48 -22.80 4.16 -5.94
N VAL A 49 -22.84 2.99 -6.61
CA VAL A 49 -23.83 2.68 -7.64
C VAL A 49 -24.87 1.69 -7.12
N GLY A 50 -24.43 0.60 -6.49
CA GLY A 50 -25.31 -0.51 -6.11
C GLY A 50 -25.28 -0.87 -4.62
N GLY A 51 -24.74 0.01 -3.77
CA GLY A 51 -24.65 -0.19 -2.33
C GLY A 51 -23.90 -1.46 -1.94
N SER A 52 -24.24 -2.01 -0.78
CA SER A 52 -23.68 -3.25 -0.24
C SER A 52 -23.85 -4.44 -1.17
N SER A 53 -25.00 -4.57 -1.86
CA SER A 53 -25.28 -5.71 -2.74
C SER A 53 -24.27 -5.81 -3.89
N LEU A 54 -24.07 -4.72 -4.65
CA LEU A 54 -23.12 -4.75 -5.78
C LEU A 54 -21.68 -4.88 -5.30
N SER A 55 -21.31 -4.20 -4.21
CA SER A 55 -20.00 -4.34 -3.60
C SER A 55 -19.71 -5.78 -3.17
N SER A 56 -20.68 -6.46 -2.53
CA SER A 56 -20.57 -7.88 -2.15
C SER A 56 -20.34 -8.77 -3.37
N GLN A 57 -21.13 -8.59 -4.44
CA GLN A 57 -20.96 -9.37 -5.68
C GLN A 57 -19.58 -9.20 -6.31
N VAL A 58 -19.11 -7.95 -6.44
CA VAL A 58 -17.79 -7.66 -7.03
C VAL A 58 -16.66 -8.19 -6.17
N MET A 59 -16.79 -8.10 -4.84
CA MET A 59 -15.80 -8.69 -3.94
C MET A 59 -15.77 -10.21 -4.05
N LEU A 60 -16.92 -10.89 -4.08
CA LEU A 60 -16.98 -12.34 -4.26
C LEU A 60 -16.31 -12.75 -5.58
N LEU A 61 -16.58 -12.03 -6.67
CA LEU A 61 -15.87 -12.22 -7.94
C LEU A 61 -14.36 -12.02 -7.80
N GLY A 62 -13.93 -10.97 -7.09
CA GLY A 62 -12.51 -10.73 -6.81
C GLY A 62 -11.84 -11.89 -6.06
N ARG A 63 -12.55 -12.53 -5.12
CA ARG A 63 -12.03 -13.69 -4.38
C ARG A 63 -11.76 -14.88 -5.29
N GLU A 64 -12.62 -15.14 -6.27
CA GLU A 64 -12.37 -16.20 -7.25
C GLU A 64 -11.10 -15.94 -8.07
N TYR A 65 -10.78 -14.68 -8.35
CA TYR A 65 -9.57 -14.34 -9.09
C TYR A 65 -8.28 -14.43 -8.26
N TYR A 66 -8.28 -13.98 -7.01
CA TYR A 66 -7.03 -13.83 -6.24
C TYR A 66 -6.95 -14.56 -4.90
N GLN A 67 -8.04 -15.16 -4.40
CA GLN A 67 -8.05 -15.93 -3.15
C GLN A 67 -8.04 -17.45 -3.35
N THR A 68 -7.60 -17.94 -4.52
CA THR A 68 -7.39 -19.37 -4.75
C THR A 68 -6.13 -19.86 -4.05
N SER A 69 -6.01 -21.19 -3.87
CA SER A 69 -4.86 -21.83 -3.23
C SER A 69 -3.51 -21.51 -3.88
N LEU A 70 -3.52 -21.16 -5.17
CA LEU A 70 -2.34 -20.74 -5.91
C LEU A 70 -2.23 -19.21 -6.06
N ALA A 71 -3.32 -18.52 -6.37
CA ALA A 71 -3.26 -17.09 -6.62
C ALA A 71 -2.91 -16.29 -5.36
N GLU A 72 -3.46 -16.66 -4.20
CA GLU A 72 -3.22 -15.89 -2.97
C GLU A 72 -1.74 -15.92 -2.55
N PRO A 73 -1.07 -17.08 -2.43
CA PRO A 73 0.34 -17.10 -2.03
C PRO A 73 1.25 -16.48 -3.10
N TYR A 74 1.02 -16.76 -4.38
CA TYR A 74 2.00 -16.45 -5.43
C TYR A 74 1.73 -15.15 -6.20
N LEU A 75 0.48 -14.69 -6.28
CA LEU A 75 0.10 -13.49 -7.03
C LEU A 75 -0.28 -12.30 -6.13
N VAL A 76 -0.59 -12.55 -4.85
CA VAL A 76 -0.92 -11.49 -3.89
C VAL A 76 0.15 -11.37 -2.80
N LEU A 77 0.25 -12.38 -1.92
CA LEU A 77 1.10 -12.30 -0.73
C LEU A 77 2.58 -12.31 -1.09
N GLY A 78 3.00 -13.16 -2.03
CA GLY A 78 4.38 -13.25 -2.51
C GLY A 78 4.88 -11.93 -3.07
N PRO A 79 4.23 -11.35 -4.10
CA PRO A 79 4.63 -10.05 -4.65
C PRO A 79 4.62 -8.94 -3.60
N LEU A 80 3.59 -8.89 -2.74
CA LEU A 80 3.52 -7.91 -1.66
C LEU A 80 4.70 -8.03 -0.68
N ALA A 81 5.04 -9.25 -0.26
CA ALA A 81 6.16 -9.51 0.64
C ALA A 81 7.49 -9.16 -0.03
N VAL A 82 7.71 -9.60 -1.27
CA VAL A 82 8.92 -9.28 -2.05
C VAL A 82 9.08 -7.76 -2.19
N HIS A 83 8.00 -7.04 -2.51
CA HIS A 83 8.01 -5.59 -2.67
C HIS A 83 8.37 -4.89 -1.35
N ALA A 84 7.70 -5.24 -0.25
CA ALA A 84 7.92 -4.64 1.06
C ALA A 84 9.33 -4.92 1.59
N LEU A 85 9.77 -6.18 1.56
CA LEU A 85 11.10 -6.59 2.02
C LEU A 85 12.20 -5.96 1.16
N SER A 86 12.04 -5.92 -0.17
CA SER A 86 12.99 -5.24 -1.04
C SER A 86 13.14 -3.76 -0.68
N GLY A 87 12.02 -3.07 -0.42
CA GLY A 87 12.02 -1.68 0.05
C GLY A 87 12.76 -1.49 1.38
N LEU A 88 12.51 -2.36 2.36
CA LEU A 88 13.17 -2.32 3.67
C LEU A 88 14.68 -2.59 3.58
N ILE A 89 15.08 -3.65 2.88
CA ILE A 89 16.49 -4.03 2.71
C ILE A 89 17.23 -2.91 1.95
N ARG A 90 16.65 -2.37 0.87
CA ARG A 90 17.24 -1.25 0.13
C ARG A 90 17.50 -0.05 1.03
N ARG A 91 16.55 0.30 1.91
CA ARG A 91 16.71 1.41 2.86
C ARG A 91 17.78 1.10 3.89
N ALA A 92 17.81 -0.09 4.46
CA ALA A 92 18.85 -0.53 5.39
C ALA A 92 20.25 -0.43 4.76
N LEU A 93 20.42 -0.91 3.53
CA LEU A 93 21.68 -0.85 2.78
C LEU A 93 22.13 0.58 2.46
N ILE A 94 21.19 1.52 2.27
CA ILE A 94 21.51 2.94 2.04
C ILE A 94 21.84 3.65 3.36
N MET A 95 21.12 3.36 4.44
CA MET A 95 21.30 3.99 5.75
C MET A 95 22.55 3.52 6.49
N TYR A 96 22.87 2.23 6.44
CA TYR A 96 23.93 1.64 7.26
C TYR A 96 25.30 2.33 7.11
N PRO A 97 25.80 2.63 5.90
CA PRO A 97 27.09 3.31 5.75
C PRO A 97 27.08 4.78 6.18
N LYS A 98 25.93 5.45 6.13
CA LYS A 98 25.77 6.83 6.62
C LYS A 98 25.89 6.91 8.14
N ILE A 99 25.41 5.87 8.84
CA ILE A 99 25.49 5.78 10.30
C ILE A 99 26.90 5.39 10.75
N LYS A 100 27.55 4.47 10.02
CA LYS A 100 28.89 3.95 10.37
C LYS A 100 30.03 4.92 10.09
N SER A 101 29.88 5.86 9.16
CA SER A 101 30.94 6.82 8.83
C SER A 101 31.15 7.82 9.98
N PRO A 102 32.33 7.81 10.65
CA PRO A 102 32.58 8.68 11.81
C PRO A 102 32.78 10.16 11.44
N SER A 103 33.09 10.46 10.18
CA SER A 103 33.66 11.74 9.73
C SER A 103 32.68 12.67 8.99
N ILE A 104 31.38 12.65 9.33
CA ILE A 104 30.49 13.72 8.87
C ILE A 104 30.61 14.87 9.90
N THR A 105 31.71 15.61 9.80
CA THR A 105 31.78 16.97 10.34
C THR A 105 30.89 17.84 9.47
N ASP A 106 30.07 18.66 10.11
CA ASP A 106 29.30 19.68 9.41
C ASP A 106 30.31 20.66 8.77
N GLU A 107 30.35 20.74 7.44
CA GLU A 107 31.35 21.50 6.66
C GLU A 107 31.40 22.97 7.09
N ASN A 108 30.27 23.49 7.60
CA ASN A 108 30.12 24.85 8.08
C ASN A 108 30.47 25.07 9.56
N THR A 109 30.63 24.02 10.38
CA THR A 109 30.77 24.19 11.84
C THR A 109 31.82 23.33 12.53
N SER A 110 32.54 22.47 11.80
CA SER A 110 33.63 21.60 12.31
C SER A 110 33.28 20.76 13.56
N LYS A 111 31.99 20.72 13.94
CA LYS A 111 31.47 19.94 15.06
C LYS A 111 31.02 18.56 14.57
N PRO A 112 31.29 17.49 15.34
CA PRO A 112 30.77 16.17 15.02
C PRO A 112 29.24 16.17 15.13
N LEU A 113 28.55 15.68 14.11
CA LEU A 113 27.10 15.53 14.14
C LEU A 113 26.67 14.58 15.27
N THR A 114 25.68 15.00 16.05
CA THR A 114 25.04 14.17 17.09
C THR A 114 24.29 12.99 16.48
N PHE A 115 24.11 11.91 17.26
CA PHE A 115 23.37 10.72 16.83
C PHE A 115 21.96 11.05 16.31
N SER A 116 21.24 11.95 16.98
CA SER A 116 19.89 12.40 16.59
C SER A 116 19.89 13.15 15.25
N GLN A 117 20.91 13.96 14.97
CA GLN A 117 21.08 14.63 13.67
C GLN A 117 21.39 13.61 12.55
N ARG A 118 22.23 12.61 12.83
CA ARG A 118 22.52 11.52 11.89
C ARG A 118 21.28 10.70 11.55
N ILE A 119 20.45 10.38 12.55
CA ILE A 119 19.17 9.70 12.35
C ILE A 119 18.19 10.57 11.55
N ARG A 120 18.02 11.85 11.87
CA ARG A 120 17.14 12.74 11.11
C ARG A 120 17.55 12.85 9.64
N GLY A 121 18.86 12.91 9.35
CA GLY A 121 19.37 12.89 7.98
C GLY A 121 19.26 11.53 7.28
N ALA A 122 19.07 10.45 8.03
CA ALA A 122 18.86 9.09 7.52
C ALA A 122 17.38 8.71 7.35
N LEU A 123 16.48 9.35 8.11
CA LEU A 123 15.04 9.09 8.05
C LEU A 123 14.47 9.54 6.69
N PRO A 124 13.61 8.73 6.07
CA PRO A 124 13.15 9.02 4.73
C PRO A 124 12.00 10.04 4.76
N THR A 125 12.31 11.27 4.37
CA THR A 125 11.39 12.42 4.37
C THR A 125 10.48 12.51 3.14
N THR A 126 10.56 11.55 2.21
CA THR A 126 9.78 11.59 0.97
C THR A 126 8.36 11.07 1.16
N THR A 127 7.38 11.66 0.46
CA THR A 127 5.99 11.19 0.45
C THR A 127 5.88 9.69 0.18
N LEU A 128 6.61 9.20 -0.82
CA LEU A 128 6.64 7.77 -1.17
C LEU A 128 7.05 6.87 0.00
N SER A 129 8.00 7.33 0.82
CA SER A 129 8.48 6.56 1.96
C SER A 129 7.54 6.62 3.15
N PHE A 130 7.02 7.81 3.45
CA PHE A 130 6.05 8.00 4.52
C PHE A 130 4.80 7.14 4.28
N THR A 131 4.27 7.15 3.05
CA THR A 131 3.12 6.30 2.70
C THR A 131 3.47 4.81 2.72
N ALA A 132 4.69 4.42 2.33
CA ALA A 132 5.15 3.03 2.42
C ALA A 132 5.10 2.49 3.86
N TYR A 133 5.63 3.24 4.82
CA TYR A 133 5.60 2.81 6.23
C TYR A 133 4.19 2.82 6.81
N THR A 134 3.37 3.79 6.40
CA THR A 134 1.96 3.83 6.79
C THR A 134 1.23 2.58 6.32
N VAL A 135 1.41 2.19 5.05
CA VAL A 135 0.83 0.95 4.50
C VAL A 135 1.42 -0.27 5.21
N LEU A 136 2.75 -0.33 5.42
CA LEU A 136 3.41 -1.44 6.10
C LEU A 136 2.86 -1.68 7.52
N LEU A 137 2.45 -0.62 8.22
CA LEU A 137 1.84 -0.70 9.54
C LEU A 137 0.37 -1.12 9.50
N LEU A 138 -0.42 -0.53 8.59
CA LEU A 138 -1.88 -0.73 8.57
C LEU A 138 -2.33 -1.96 7.79
N LEU A 139 -1.56 -2.40 6.80
CA LEU A 139 -1.91 -3.54 5.95
C LEU A 139 -2.00 -4.86 6.72
N PRO A 140 -1.07 -5.20 7.64
CA PRO A 140 -1.21 -6.40 8.47
C PRO A 140 -2.47 -6.38 9.35
N ILE A 141 -2.87 -5.21 9.84
CA ILE A 141 -4.11 -5.05 10.63
C ILE A 141 -5.32 -5.31 9.73
N HIS A 142 -5.35 -4.73 8.52
CA HIS A 142 -6.40 -4.96 7.54
C HIS A 142 -6.50 -6.44 7.14
N LEU A 143 -5.37 -7.08 6.81
CA LEU A 143 -5.31 -8.51 6.50
C LEU A 143 -5.78 -9.37 7.69
N GLY A 144 -5.37 -9.01 8.90
CA GLY A 144 -5.80 -9.66 10.13
C GLY A 144 -7.32 -9.69 10.25
N ILE A 145 -7.96 -8.53 10.16
CA ILE A 145 -9.42 -8.38 10.36
C ILE A 145 -10.22 -9.00 9.21
N HIS A 146 -9.77 -8.86 7.96
CA HIS A 146 -10.56 -9.25 6.79
C HIS A 146 -10.23 -10.63 6.21
N ARG A 147 -9.12 -11.26 6.62
CA ARG A 147 -8.70 -12.56 6.10
C ARG A 147 -8.40 -13.57 7.18
N ILE A 148 -7.59 -13.21 8.19
CA ILE A 148 -7.04 -14.18 9.14
C ILE A 148 -8.01 -14.46 10.29
N LEU A 149 -8.42 -13.43 11.01
CA LEU A 149 -9.28 -13.56 12.21
C LEU A 149 -10.64 -14.19 11.91
N PRO A 150 -11.32 -13.92 10.78
CA PRO A 150 -12.57 -14.62 10.46
C PRO A 150 -12.47 -16.14 10.35
N GLN A 151 -11.28 -16.69 10.06
CA GLN A 151 -11.06 -18.12 9.86
C GLN A 151 -10.84 -18.87 11.19
N THR A 152 -10.81 -18.18 12.32
CA THR A 152 -10.63 -18.83 13.63
C THR A 152 -11.85 -19.69 13.99
N THR A 153 -11.61 -20.88 14.53
CA THR A 153 -12.65 -21.78 15.03
C THR A 153 -13.13 -21.42 16.44
N THR A 154 -12.50 -20.45 17.08
CA THR A 154 -12.84 -20.04 18.45
C THR A 154 -14.22 -19.36 18.50
N PRO A 155 -15.08 -19.69 19.49
CA PRO A 155 -16.30 -18.94 19.73
C PRO A 155 -16.02 -17.44 20.00
N PRO A 156 -16.90 -16.53 19.55
CA PRO A 156 -18.13 -16.79 18.79
C PRO A 156 -17.93 -16.90 17.27
N VAL A 157 -16.72 -16.70 16.72
CA VAL A 157 -16.51 -16.58 15.26
C VAL A 157 -16.87 -17.85 14.50
N LEU A 158 -16.42 -19.01 15.00
CA LEU A 158 -16.74 -20.33 14.45
C LEU A 158 -16.45 -20.45 12.93
N SER A 159 -15.30 -19.95 12.48
CA SER A 159 -14.80 -20.00 11.09
C SER A 159 -15.80 -19.51 10.06
N LEU A 160 -15.87 -18.18 9.87
CA LEU A 160 -16.77 -17.57 8.90
C LEU A 160 -16.44 -18.00 7.46
N GLY A 161 -17.47 -18.47 6.76
CA GLY A 161 -17.36 -18.88 5.36
C GLY A 161 -17.24 -17.68 4.40
N PRO A 162 -16.82 -17.91 3.14
CA PRO A 162 -16.73 -16.85 2.14
C PRO A 162 -18.04 -16.09 1.89
N SER A 163 -19.19 -16.79 1.95
CA SER A 163 -20.51 -16.18 1.80
C SER A 163 -20.95 -15.35 3.01
N GLU A 164 -20.40 -15.62 4.20
CA GLU A 164 -20.71 -14.89 5.43
C GLU A 164 -19.85 -13.63 5.59
N LEU A 165 -18.70 -13.59 4.93
CA LEU A 165 -17.81 -12.43 4.90
C LEU A 165 -18.11 -11.56 3.67
N ASP A 166 -19.23 -10.88 3.64
CA ASP A 166 -19.56 -9.95 2.56
C ASP A 166 -19.41 -8.48 3.01
N TYR A 167 -19.95 -7.50 2.25
CA TYR A 167 -19.85 -6.10 2.67
C TYR A 167 -20.65 -5.76 3.93
N SER A 168 -21.56 -6.63 4.38
CA SER A 168 -22.21 -6.47 5.69
C SER A 168 -21.18 -6.51 6.84
N PHE A 169 -20.07 -7.24 6.68
CA PHE A 169 -18.97 -7.25 7.65
C PHE A 169 -18.24 -5.90 7.74
N VAL A 170 -18.04 -5.25 6.60
CA VAL A 170 -17.44 -3.91 6.53
C VAL A 170 -18.40 -2.87 7.10
N GLN A 171 -19.68 -2.96 6.74
CA GLN A 171 -20.75 -2.10 7.28
C GLN A 171 -20.87 -2.23 8.79
N TYR A 172 -20.84 -3.45 9.32
CA TYR A 172 -20.88 -3.71 10.75
C TYR A 172 -19.77 -2.95 11.49
N GLY A 173 -18.53 -3.03 11.01
CA GLY A 173 -17.40 -2.28 11.57
C GLY A 173 -17.56 -0.77 11.47
N LEU A 174 -18.03 -0.27 10.32
CA LEU A 174 -18.28 1.17 10.08
C LEU A 174 -19.37 1.74 10.97
N GLN A 175 -20.39 0.95 11.31
CA GLN A 175 -21.51 1.40 12.14
C GLN A 175 -21.23 1.21 13.63
N ARG A 176 -20.56 0.12 14.02
CA ARG A 176 -20.26 -0.20 15.43
C ARG A 176 -19.12 0.63 15.99
N TRP A 177 -18.06 0.85 15.22
CA TRP A 177 -16.89 1.66 15.60
C TRP A 177 -16.56 2.72 14.55
N PRO A 178 -17.45 3.70 14.30
CA PRO A 178 -17.36 4.58 13.15
C PRO A 178 -16.03 5.31 13.07
N ALA A 179 -15.62 6.04 14.11
CA ALA A 179 -14.37 6.79 14.08
C ALA A 179 -13.14 5.92 13.80
N ARG A 180 -13.05 4.74 14.45
CA ARG A 180 -11.89 3.84 14.35
C ARG A 180 -11.82 3.20 12.97
N THR A 181 -12.93 2.63 12.51
CA THR A 181 -13.02 1.97 11.21
C THR A 181 -12.82 2.96 10.06
N TRP A 182 -13.43 4.15 10.15
CA TRP A 182 -13.21 5.23 9.19
C TRP A 182 -11.75 5.66 9.11
N ALA A 183 -11.11 5.92 10.25
CA ALA A 183 -9.72 6.33 10.28
C ALA A 183 -8.80 5.26 9.65
N MET A 184 -9.00 3.99 10.00
CA MET A 184 -8.22 2.88 9.45
C MET A 184 -8.35 2.77 7.93
N TYR A 185 -9.57 2.79 7.39
CA TYR A 185 -9.77 2.72 5.94
C TYR A 185 -9.29 3.98 5.22
N ALA A 186 -9.61 5.17 5.73
CA ALA A 186 -9.21 6.42 5.09
C ALA A 186 -7.68 6.55 4.99
N VAL A 187 -6.97 6.24 6.07
CA VAL A 187 -5.50 6.30 6.09
C VAL A 187 -4.90 5.21 5.20
N LEU A 188 -5.40 3.97 5.27
CA LEU A 188 -4.86 2.87 4.45
C LEU A 188 -5.10 3.13 2.95
N VAL A 189 -6.32 3.49 2.53
CA VAL A 189 -6.67 3.79 1.14
C VAL A 189 -5.85 4.98 0.64
N GLY A 190 -5.82 6.08 1.40
CA GLY A 190 -5.08 7.28 1.04
C GLY A 190 -3.58 7.02 0.90
N ALA A 191 -2.99 6.28 1.85
CA ALA A 191 -1.57 5.93 1.82
C ALA A 191 -1.24 4.97 0.66
N ALA A 192 -2.04 3.92 0.45
CA ALA A 192 -1.82 2.93 -0.61
C ALA A 192 -1.90 3.56 -2.00
N ILE A 193 -2.94 4.36 -2.27
CA ILE A 193 -3.11 5.05 -3.56
C ILE A 193 -2.02 6.09 -3.78
N THR A 194 -1.72 6.90 -2.77
CA THR A 194 -0.63 7.90 -2.89
C THR A 194 0.72 7.22 -3.10
N HIS A 195 0.97 6.08 -2.44
CA HIS A 195 2.17 5.27 -2.64
C HIS A 195 2.25 4.75 -4.08
N ALA A 196 1.16 4.20 -4.62
CA ALA A 196 1.09 3.73 -6.00
C ALA A 196 1.31 4.86 -7.02
N VAL A 197 0.69 6.03 -6.81
CA VAL A 197 0.83 7.20 -7.71
C VAL A 197 2.25 7.78 -7.69
N GLU A 198 2.90 7.87 -6.52
CA GLU A 198 4.29 8.34 -6.46
C GLU A 198 5.28 7.26 -6.97
N GLY A 199 4.97 5.98 -6.75
CA GLY A 199 5.78 4.84 -7.17
C GLY A 199 5.75 4.60 -8.68
N SER A 200 4.62 4.84 -9.34
CA SER A 200 4.48 4.66 -10.80
C SER A 200 5.46 5.55 -11.58
N ARG A 201 5.76 6.76 -11.10
CA ARG A 201 6.78 7.63 -11.70
C ARG A 201 8.16 6.99 -11.68
N VAL A 202 8.54 6.40 -10.55
CA VAL A 202 9.83 5.72 -10.41
C VAL A 202 9.90 4.54 -11.36
N LEU A 203 8.81 3.80 -11.51
CA LEU A 203 8.70 2.67 -12.43
C LEU A 203 8.82 3.10 -13.90
N MET A 204 8.04 4.11 -14.31
CA MET A 204 8.01 4.61 -15.70
C MET A 204 9.35 5.20 -16.14
N GLY A 205 10.04 5.92 -15.26
CA GLY A 205 11.37 6.45 -15.54
C GLY A 205 12.42 5.34 -15.72
N ASN A 206 12.34 4.27 -14.93
CA ASN A 206 13.32 3.18 -15.00
C ASN A 206 13.12 2.24 -16.19
N PHE A 207 11.89 2.07 -16.67
CA PHE A 207 11.61 1.27 -17.88
C PHE A 207 11.70 2.07 -19.19
N GLY A 208 12.11 3.35 -19.14
CA GLY A 208 12.21 4.19 -20.34
C GLY A 208 10.87 4.48 -21.03
N LEU A 209 9.75 4.15 -20.39
CA LEU A 209 8.39 4.41 -20.89
C LEU A 209 8.06 5.91 -20.90
N GLU A 210 8.82 6.71 -20.16
CA GLU A 210 8.67 8.17 -20.11
C GLU A 210 8.94 8.83 -21.48
N SER A 211 9.76 8.21 -22.33
CA SER A 211 10.08 8.67 -23.69
C SER A 211 8.91 8.48 -24.69
N SER A 212 8.03 7.50 -24.44
CA SER A 212 6.89 7.17 -25.31
C SER A 212 5.61 7.91 -24.94
N VAL A 213 5.51 8.42 -23.70
CA VAL A 213 4.40 9.28 -23.30
C VAL A 213 4.66 10.66 -23.90
N LYS A 214 4.03 10.96 -25.05
CA LYS A 214 4.02 12.31 -25.65
C LYS A 214 3.86 13.33 -24.53
N LYS A 215 4.85 14.21 -24.35
CA LYS A 215 4.74 15.35 -23.43
C LYS A 215 3.41 16.03 -23.76
N PRO A 216 2.53 16.24 -22.75
CA PRO A 216 1.26 16.90 -23.00
C PRO A 216 1.56 18.20 -23.73
N SER A 217 0.85 18.41 -24.84
CA SER A 217 0.97 19.60 -25.67
C SER A 217 1.03 20.84 -24.78
N SER A 218 1.99 21.73 -25.08
CA SER A 218 2.20 23.02 -24.39
C SER A 218 0.97 23.93 -24.39
N ASN A 219 -0.14 23.53 -25.02
CA ASN A 219 -1.41 24.24 -25.07
C ASN A 219 -2.37 23.86 -23.93
N SER A 220 -1.92 23.23 -22.83
CA SER A 220 -2.81 23.08 -21.67
C SER A 220 -3.11 24.47 -21.10
N VAL A 221 -4.38 24.87 -21.15
CA VAL A 221 -4.89 26.19 -20.75
C VAL A 221 -4.51 26.58 -19.31
N VAL A 222 -4.14 25.60 -18.47
CA VAL A 222 -3.66 25.85 -17.10
C VAL A 222 -2.36 25.07 -16.85
N PRO A 223 -1.19 25.71 -16.80
CA PRO A 223 0.05 25.06 -16.41
C PRO A 223 -0.01 24.67 -14.93
N MET A 224 -0.19 23.38 -14.65
CA MET A 224 -0.33 22.89 -13.28
C MET A 224 0.97 22.25 -12.78
N ASN A 225 1.36 22.56 -11.55
CA ASN A 225 2.55 21.99 -10.93
C ASN A 225 2.45 20.44 -10.90
N PRO A 226 3.48 19.70 -11.34
CA PRO A 226 3.44 18.24 -11.38
C PRO A 226 3.17 17.60 -10.01
N LYS A 227 3.57 18.25 -8.90
CA LYS A 227 3.23 17.80 -7.54
C LYS A 227 1.72 17.90 -7.27
N VAL A 228 1.09 18.98 -7.71
CA VAL A 228 -0.36 19.19 -7.56
C VAL A 228 -1.12 18.17 -8.42
N ARG A 229 -0.68 17.95 -9.67
CA ARG A 229 -1.28 16.94 -10.56
C ARG A 229 -1.32 15.55 -9.93
N ARG A 230 -0.24 15.12 -9.26
CA ARG A 230 -0.20 13.82 -8.58
C ARG A 230 -1.13 13.76 -7.38
N LYS A 231 -1.21 14.83 -6.58
CA LYS A 231 -2.17 14.91 -5.47
C LYS A 231 -3.61 14.83 -5.97
N ILE A 232 -3.93 15.52 -7.05
CA ILE A 232 -5.25 15.46 -7.69
C ILE A 232 -5.53 14.05 -8.21
N LEU A 233 -4.56 13.40 -8.87
CA LEU A 233 -4.72 12.02 -9.33
C LEU A 233 -4.95 11.06 -8.15
N ALA A 234 -4.16 11.15 -7.09
CA ALA A 234 -4.35 10.34 -5.89
C ALA A 234 -5.72 10.57 -5.26
N ALA A 235 -6.17 11.83 -5.16
CA ALA A 235 -7.50 12.16 -4.68
C ALA A 235 -8.59 11.60 -5.60
N ALA A 236 -8.47 11.75 -6.92
CA ALA A 236 -9.44 11.24 -7.89
C ALA A 236 -9.59 9.71 -7.83
N LEU A 237 -8.52 8.98 -7.51
CA LEU A 237 -8.56 7.53 -7.32
C LEU A 237 -9.10 7.13 -5.94
N ALA A 238 -8.79 7.90 -4.89
CA ALA A 238 -9.22 7.59 -3.52
C ALA A 238 -10.69 7.96 -3.26
N LEU A 239 -11.18 9.05 -3.86
CA LEU A 239 -12.50 9.60 -3.60
C LEU A 239 -13.63 8.59 -3.87
N PRO A 240 -13.68 7.87 -5.01
CA PRO A 240 -14.73 6.87 -5.25
C PRO A 240 -14.75 5.76 -4.19
N VAL A 241 -13.57 5.32 -3.72
CA VAL A 241 -13.46 4.30 -2.68
C VAL A 241 -14.02 4.83 -1.35
N LEU A 242 -13.59 6.02 -0.94
CA LEU A 242 -14.01 6.62 0.33
C LEU A 242 -15.48 7.03 0.33
N SER A 243 -16.00 7.55 -0.79
CA SER A 243 -17.42 7.84 -0.94
C SER A 243 -18.25 6.55 -0.95
N GLY A 244 -17.73 5.47 -1.51
CA GLY A 244 -18.38 4.16 -1.46
C GLY A 244 -18.47 3.61 -0.04
N LEU A 245 -17.40 3.73 0.75
CA LEU A 245 -17.45 3.44 2.20
C LEU A 245 -18.47 4.32 2.94
N TYR A 246 -18.67 5.57 2.48
CA TYR A 246 -19.69 6.46 3.04
C TYR A 246 -21.11 5.97 2.74
N VAL A 247 -21.36 5.52 1.51
CA VAL A 247 -22.64 4.88 1.15
C VAL A 247 -22.90 3.66 2.03
N LEU A 248 -21.92 2.77 2.16
CA LEU A 248 -22.01 1.58 3.01
C LEU A 248 -22.30 1.92 4.47
N TYR A 249 -21.65 2.96 5.01
CA TYR A 249 -21.89 3.45 6.37
C TYR A 249 -23.33 3.93 6.57
N LYS A 250 -23.92 4.60 5.58
CA LYS A 250 -25.28 5.16 5.64
C LYS A 250 -26.39 4.14 5.35
N GLU A 251 -26.08 3.09 4.62
CA GLU A 251 -27.03 2.03 4.28
C GLU A 251 -27.43 1.22 5.53
N ARG A 252 -28.70 0.80 5.60
CA ARG A 252 -29.20 0.03 6.75
C ARG A 252 -28.58 -1.37 6.75
N LEU A 253 -28.06 -1.77 7.90
CA LEU A 253 -27.48 -3.08 8.10
C LEU A 253 -28.57 -4.09 8.50
N TYR A 254 -28.84 -5.05 7.61
CA TYR A 254 -29.77 -6.15 7.87
C TYR A 254 -28.98 -7.41 8.21
N LEU A 255 -28.80 -7.68 9.50
CA LEU A 255 -28.09 -8.85 10.00
C LEU A 255 -28.92 -9.60 11.03
N PHE A 256 -28.90 -10.92 10.96
CA PHE A 256 -29.38 -11.76 12.05
C PHE A 256 -28.52 -11.52 13.30
N ALA A 257 -29.15 -11.53 14.47
CA ALA A 257 -28.46 -11.28 15.74
C ALA A 257 -27.28 -12.24 15.97
N ASP A 258 -27.43 -13.51 15.57
CA ASP A 258 -26.35 -14.48 15.68
C ASP A 258 -25.14 -14.11 14.83
N MET A 259 -25.36 -13.81 13.54
CA MET A 259 -24.30 -13.33 12.65
C MET A 259 -23.63 -12.08 13.23
N GLY A 260 -24.39 -11.11 13.72
CA GLY A 260 -23.86 -9.91 14.37
C GLY A 260 -22.88 -10.23 15.51
N ARG A 261 -23.18 -11.23 16.35
CA ARG A 261 -22.26 -11.68 17.43
C ARG A 261 -20.97 -12.29 16.88
N ARG A 262 -21.06 -13.07 15.79
CA ARG A 262 -19.88 -13.67 15.15
C ARG A 262 -18.98 -12.59 14.54
N LEU A 263 -19.56 -11.62 13.84
CA LEU A 263 -18.83 -10.47 13.27
C LEU A 263 -18.20 -9.62 14.39
N GLU A 264 -18.92 -9.36 15.48
CA GLU A 264 -18.37 -8.66 16.65
C GLU A 264 -17.16 -9.40 17.23
N GLY A 265 -17.26 -10.73 17.33
CA GLY A 265 -16.18 -11.59 17.77
C GLY A 265 -14.89 -11.40 16.97
N VAL A 266 -14.99 -11.33 15.64
CA VAL A 266 -13.83 -11.10 14.76
C VAL A 266 -13.15 -9.78 15.11
N TYR A 267 -13.92 -8.69 15.22
CA TYR A 267 -13.36 -7.39 15.58
C TYR A 267 -12.71 -7.44 16.98
N ARG A 268 -13.39 -8.00 17.98
CA ARG A 268 -12.88 -8.05 19.36
C ARG A 268 -11.59 -8.87 19.53
N LEU A 269 -11.32 -9.84 18.64
CA LEU A 269 -10.03 -10.54 18.61
C LEU A 269 -8.88 -9.63 18.17
N SER A 270 -9.16 -8.54 17.46
CA SER A 270 -8.16 -7.52 17.15
C SER A 270 -7.91 -6.62 18.35
N TRP A 271 -6.65 -6.47 18.74
CA TRP A 271 -6.24 -5.51 19.77
C TRP A 271 -6.67 -4.07 19.46
N ILE A 272 -6.90 -3.75 18.18
CA ILE A 272 -7.41 -2.45 17.75
C ILE A 272 -8.87 -2.24 18.21
N TYR A 273 -9.71 -3.27 18.25
CA TYR A 273 -11.14 -3.17 18.55
C TYR A 273 -11.54 -3.72 19.93
N ASN A 274 -10.58 -4.26 20.69
CA ASN A 274 -10.83 -4.89 21.99
C ASN A 274 -11.08 -3.91 23.16
N THR A 275 -11.10 -2.60 22.93
CA THR A 275 -11.40 -1.61 23.97
C THR A 275 -12.91 -1.35 24.06
N GLN A 276 -13.48 -1.55 25.25
CA GLN A 276 -14.89 -1.31 25.58
C GLN A 276 -15.17 0.17 25.77
#